data_AF-A0A1X0RK97-F1
#
_entry.id   AF-A0A1X0RK97-F1
#
_cell.length_a   1.000
_cell.length_b   1.000
_cell.length_c   1.000
_cell.angle_alpha   90.00
_cell.angle_beta   90.00
_cell.angle_gamma   90.00
#
_symmetry.space_group_name_H-M   'P 1'
#
loop_
_entity.id
_entity.type
_entity.pdbx_description
1 polymer ?
#
loop_
_entity_poly.entity_id
_entity_poly.type
_entity_poly.pdbx_seq_one_letter_code
_entity_poly.pdbx_strand_id
1 'polypeptide(L)'
;MKRLVRHLAVRNDKQRIQERYEWVIKYDNSGMNYLQNCIFIDESGFDINMRPSYGRSAGGTPAITTTPSTKAESHSILGAASAAGVVNIDVRVPQMNKRIRVAGGRKRKVTNSRKTEKKGTTIGHYLKFLVGTLDQLDKYPELKGFYLVMDNAPIHNHEDIERLITDRGTDVYNFHLIHLN
;
A
#
# COMPACT_ATOMS: atom_id res chain seq x y z
N MET A 1 -24.35 -18.10 -9.74
CA MET A 1 -23.94 -17.07 -8.78
C MET A 1 -22.77 -16.30 -9.41
N LYS A 2 -22.78 -14.96 -9.45
CA LYS A 2 -21.75 -14.18 -10.17
C LYS A 2 -20.88 -13.42 -9.18
N ARG A 3 -19.58 -13.30 -9.47
CA ARG A 3 -18.67 -12.42 -8.74
C ARG A 3 -19.07 -10.97 -9.03
N LEU A 4 -19.27 -10.18 -7.99
CA LEU A 4 -19.44 -8.73 -8.12
C LEU A 4 -18.14 -8.12 -8.63
N VAL A 5 -18.20 -7.30 -9.68
CA VAL A 5 -17.03 -6.62 -10.23
C VAL A 5 -17.17 -5.13 -9.99
N ARG A 6 -16.15 -4.53 -9.38
CA ARG A 6 -16.02 -3.08 -9.20
C ARG A 6 -15.03 -2.56 -10.24
N HIS A 7 -15.52 -1.86 -11.26
CA HIS A 7 -14.65 -1.14 -12.19
C HIS A 7 -14.76 0.35 -11.87
N LEU A 8 -13.64 0.96 -11.47
CA LEU A 8 -13.53 2.42 -11.46
C LEU A 8 -13.39 2.88 -12.91
N ALA A 9 -14.31 3.73 -13.38
CA ALA A 9 -14.33 4.21 -14.78
C ALA A 9 -13.03 4.93 -15.20
N VAL A 10 -12.31 5.50 -14.23
CA VAL A 10 -11.05 6.26 -14.42
C VAL A 10 -9.86 5.36 -14.85
N ARG A 11 -9.92 4.04 -14.60
CA ARG A 11 -8.79 3.12 -14.81
C ARG A 11 -8.44 2.84 -16.28
N ASN A 12 -9.41 3.07 -17.19
CA ASN A 12 -9.29 2.79 -18.63
C ASN A 12 -9.28 4.07 -19.47
N ASP A 13 -8.83 5.18 -18.90
CA ASP A 13 -8.60 6.41 -19.67
C ASP A 13 -7.44 6.25 -20.67
N LYS A 14 -7.58 6.84 -21.85
CA LYS A 14 -6.60 6.71 -22.95
C LYS A 14 -5.24 7.30 -22.57
N GLN A 15 -5.23 8.42 -21.86
CA GLN A 15 -3.99 9.07 -21.44
C GLN A 15 -3.21 8.17 -20.48
N ARG A 16 -3.89 7.58 -19.49
CA ARG A 16 -3.25 6.65 -18.55
C ARG A 16 -2.78 5.36 -19.20
N ILE A 17 -3.51 4.87 -20.21
CA ILE A 17 -3.03 3.74 -21.02
C ILE A 17 -1.72 4.09 -21.73
N GLN A 18 -1.64 5.29 -22.32
CA GLN A 18 -0.44 5.77 -22.99
C GLN A 18 0.74 5.97 -22.01
N GLU A 19 0.49 6.57 -20.85
CA GLU A 19 1.51 6.75 -19.79
C GLU A 19 2.08 5.40 -19.33
N ARG A 20 1.23 4.37 -19.17
CA ARG A 20 1.69 3.01 -18.83
C ARG A 20 2.51 2.39 -19.96
N TYR A 21 2.10 2.59 -21.21
CA TYR A 21 2.84 2.08 -22.37
C TYR A 21 4.24 2.70 -22.45
N GLU A 22 4.34 4.03 -22.36
CA GLU A 22 5.61 4.75 -22.39
C GLU A 22 6.51 4.36 -21.22
N TRP A 23 5.93 4.17 -20.03
CA TRP A 23 6.65 3.68 -18.86
C TRP A 23 7.24 2.28 -19.12
N VAL A 24 6.43 1.34 -19.62
CA VAL A 24 6.92 -0.02 -19.94
C VAL A 24 8.05 0.04 -20.96
N ILE A 25 7.91 0.77 -22.06
CA ILE A 25 8.95 0.90 -23.09
C ILE A 25 10.23 1.53 -22.53
N LYS A 26 10.12 2.57 -21.69
CA LYS A 26 11.28 3.22 -21.08
C LYS A 26 12.11 2.23 -20.26
N TYR A 27 11.46 1.37 -19.48
CA TYR A 27 12.15 0.43 -18.60
C TYR A 27 12.50 -0.91 -19.25
N ASP A 28 11.81 -1.30 -20.30
CA ASP A 28 12.21 -2.45 -21.13
C ASP A 28 13.59 -2.22 -21.77
N ASN A 29 13.90 -0.94 -22.09
CA ASN A 29 15.22 -0.52 -22.56
C ASN A 29 16.25 -0.30 -21.42
N SER A 30 15.89 -0.63 -20.17
CA SER A 30 16.79 -0.53 -19.01
C SER A 30 17.33 -1.92 -18.61
N GLY A 31 18.18 -1.98 -17.58
CA GLY A 31 18.62 -3.25 -16.99
C GLY A 31 17.57 -3.95 -16.11
N MET A 32 16.35 -3.42 -16.00
CA MET A 32 15.31 -3.93 -15.10
C MET A 32 14.65 -5.19 -15.64
N ASN A 33 14.59 -6.22 -14.79
CA ASN A 33 13.94 -7.50 -15.03
C ASN A 33 13.11 -7.90 -13.81
N TYR A 34 11.78 -7.84 -13.97
CA TYR A 34 10.80 -8.12 -12.90
C TYR A 34 10.97 -9.48 -12.22
N LEU A 35 11.55 -10.47 -12.90
CA LEU A 35 11.75 -11.82 -12.39
C LEU A 35 13.14 -12.05 -11.78
N GLN A 36 14.04 -11.07 -11.84
CA GLN A 36 15.44 -11.28 -11.47
C GLN A 36 16.00 -10.22 -10.54
N ASN A 37 15.69 -8.94 -10.74
CA ASN A 37 16.37 -7.86 -10.02
C ASN A 37 15.41 -6.76 -9.52
N CYS A 38 14.17 -7.12 -9.17
CA CYS A 38 13.20 -6.20 -8.59
C CYS A 38 12.76 -6.62 -7.18
N ILE A 39 12.60 -5.63 -6.30
CA ILE A 39 11.91 -5.71 -5.02
C ILE A 39 10.66 -4.84 -5.11
N PHE A 40 9.48 -5.46 -5.05
CA PHE A 40 8.19 -4.78 -5.05
C PHE A 40 7.76 -4.47 -3.63
N ILE A 41 7.36 -3.23 -3.40
CA ILE A 41 6.87 -2.76 -2.09
C ILE A 41 5.46 -2.20 -2.30
N ASP A 42 4.51 -2.67 -1.50
CA ASP A 42 3.11 -2.26 -1.58
C ASP A 42 2.43 -2.23 -0.20
N GLU A 43 1.37 -1.43 -0.09
CA GLU A 43 0.46 -1.39 1.06
C GLU A 43 -0.92 -1.92 0.66
N SER A 44 -1.44 -2.88 1.44
CA SER A 44 -2.80 -3.37 1.26
C SER A 44 -3.61 -3.31 2.54
N GLY A 45 -4.85 -2.81 2.42
CA GLY A 45 -5.84 -2.79 3.49
C GLY A 45 -6.62 -4.10 3.56
N PHE A 46 -6.64 -4.73 4.73
CA PHE A 46 -7.36 -5.95 5.04
C PHE A 46 -8.46 -5.68 6.07
N ASP A 47 -9.72 -5.75 5.64
CA ASP A 47 -10.86 -5.78 6.55
C ASP A 47 -11.14 -7.24 6.96
N ILE A 48 -11.15 -7.52 8.28
CA ILE A 48 -11.42 -8.84 8.84
C ILE A 48 -12.77 -9.41 8.38
N ASN A 49 -13.73 -8.53 8.10
CA ASN A 49 -15.06 -8.91 7.64
C ASN A 49 -15.17 -9.00 6.11
N MET A 50 -14.07 -8.87 5.35
CA MET A 50 -14.10 -9.11 3.91
C MET A 50 -14.62 -10.52 3.63
N ARG A 51 -15.77 -10.59 2.95
CA ARG A 51 -16.32 -11.83 2.41
C ARG A 51 -16.32 -11.75 0.89
N PRO A 52 -16.13 -12.88 0.18
CA PRO A 52 -16.31 -12.93 -1.26
C PRO A 52 -17.68 -12.36 -1.66
N SER A 53 -17.66 -11.30 -2.48
CA SER A 53 -18.87 -10.63 -2.91
C SER A 53 -19.50 -11.42 -4.07
N TYR A 54 -20.46 -12.28 -3.73
CA TYR A 54 -21.28 -13.01 -4.68
C TYR A 54 -22.71 -12.46 -4.70
N GLY A 55 -23.27 -12.34 -5.91
CA GLY A 55 -24.63 -11.87 -6.11
C GLY A 55 -25.36 -12.59 -7.24
N ARG A 56 -26.64 -12.26 -7.40
CA ARG A 56 -27.48 -12.68 -8.53
C ARG A 56 -27.85 -11.45 -9.36
N SER A 57 -27.89 -11.63 -10.67
CA SER A 57 -28.37 -10.67 -11.65
C SER A 57 -28.94 -11.43 -12.85
N ALA A 58 -29.72 -10.74 -13.68
CA ALA A 58 -30.22 -11.32 -14.92
C ALA A 58 -29.08 -11.80 -15.84
N GLY A 59 -29.39 -12.72 -16.77
CA GLY A 59 -28.45 -13.13 -17.82
C GLY A 59 -27.92 -11.89 -18.56
N GLY A 60 -26.61 -11.81 -18.78
CA GLY A 60 -25.98 -10.65 -19.44
C GLY A 60 -25.71 -9.41 -18.58
N THR A 61 -26.25 -9.30 -17.36
CA THR A 61 -26.01 -8.11 -16.50
C THR A 61 -25.08 -8.40 -15.32
N PRO A 62 -24.28 -7.43 -14.83
CA PRO A 62 -23.47 -7.59 -13.62
C PRO A 62 -24.37 -7.68 -12.37
N ALA A 63 -23.94 -8.46 -11.37
CA ALA A 63 -24.53 -8.35 -10.03
C ALA A 63 -23.91 -7.13 -9.33
N ILE A 64 -24.75 -6.21 -8.83
CA ILE A 64 -24.34 -4.99 -8.11
C ILE A 64 -25.04 -5.00 -6.73
N THR A 65 -24.29 -4.73 -5.65
CA THR A 65 -24.84 -4.66 -4.29
C THR A 65 -24.35 -3.40 -3.60
N THR A 66 -25.28 -2.68 -2.98
CA THR A 66 -25.01 -1.55 -2.08
C THR A 66 -25.04 -2.09 -0.66
N THR A 67 -23.92 -1.98 0.06
CA THR A 67 -23.84 -2.37 1.47
C THR A 67 -23.60 -1.15 2.34
N PRO A 68 -24.30 -0.99 3.47
CA PRO A 68 -23.95 0.04 4.44
C PRO A 68 -22.57 -0.26 5.00
N SER A 69 -21.69 0.76 5.03
CA SER A 69 -20.32 0.64 5.54
C SER A 69 -20.37 0.24 7.02
N THR A 70 -20.15 -1.05 7.28
CA THR A 70 -19.90 -1.57 8.62
C THR A 70 -18.47 -1.20 8.99
N LYS A 71 -18.29 -0.44 10.07
CA LYS A 71 -16.96 -0.03 10.57
C LYS A 71 -16.25 -1.22 11.22
N ALA A 72 -15.82 -2.15 10.39
CA ALA A 72 -14.97 -3.26 10.79
C ALA A 72 -13.52 -2.80 11.03
N GLU A 73 -12.77 -3.60 11.77
CA GLU A 73 -11.34 -3.35 12.00
C GLU A 73 -10.56 -3.64 10.71
N SER A 74 -10.12 -2.57 10.05
CA SER A 74 -9.24 -2.65 8.87
C SER A 74 -7.78 -2.62 9.31
N HIS A 75 -7.04 -3.68 9.00
CA HIS A 75 -5.59 -3.78 9.15
C HIS A 75 -4.92 -3.25 7.88
N SER A 76 -3.75 -2.63 8.00
CA SER A 76 -2.87 -2.37 6.85
C SER A 76 -1.71 -3.36 6.89
N ILE A 77 -1.35 -3.93 5.76
CA ILE A 77 -0.17 -4.79 5.61
C ILE A 77 0.76 -4.10 4.62
N LEU A 78 1.97 -3.79 5.06
CA LEU A 78 3.09 -3.39 4.21
C LEU A 78 3.90 -4.64 3.88
N GLY A 79 4.19 -4.85 2.60
CA GLY A 79 4.94 -6.00 2.13
C GLY A 79 6.03 -5.59 1.16
N ALA A 80 7.17 -6.26 1.25
CA ALA A 80 8.28 -6.19 0.31
C ALA A 80 8.57 -7.61 -0.20
N ALA A 81 8.59 -7.81 -1.52
CA ALA A 81 8.81 -9.12 -2.13
C ALA A 81 9.62 -9.03 -3.42
N SER A 82 10.42 -10.05 -3.69
CA SER A 82 11.13 -10.26 -4.94
C SER A 82 10.66 -11.55 -5.61
N ALA A 83 11.18 -11.84 -6.81
CA ALA A 83 10.96 -13.13 -7.44
C ALA A 83 11.51 -14.31 -6.61
N ALA A 84 12.48 -14.08 -5.72
CA ALA A 84 13.02 -15.09 -4.83
C ALA A 84 12.11 -15.34 -3.60
N GLY A 85 11.26 -14.37 -3.23
CA GLY A 85 10.32 -14.53 -2.13
C GLY A 85 10.04 -13.23 -1.37
N VAL A 86 9.47 -13.39 -0.18
CA VAL A 86 9.15 -12.27 0.72
C VAL A 86 10.42 -11.75 1.40
N VAL A 87 10.66 -10.46 1.32
CA VAL A 87 11.80 -9.77 1.96
C VAL A 87 11.41 -9.26 3.35
N ASN A 88 10.24 -8.60 3.46
CA ASN A 88 9.79 -8.03 4.71
C ASN A 88 8.26 -7.88 4.73
N ILE A 89 7.64 -8.01 5.91
CA ILE A 89 6.21 -7.79 6.13
C ILE A 89 6.03 -7.02 7.45
N ASP A 90 5.23 -5.96 7.43
CA ASP A 90 4.78 -5.25 8.62
C ASP A 90 3.25 -5.16 8.64
N VAL A 91 2.64 -5.70 9.70
CA VAL A 91 1.19 -5.72 9.89
C VAL A 91 0.81 -4.63 10.90
N ARG A 92 -0.03 -3.70 10.46
CA ARG A 92 -0.51 -2.56 11.24
C ARG A 92 -1.97 -2.75 11.61
N VAL A 93 -2.19 -2.96 12.89
CA VAL A 93 -3.51 -2.96 13.52
C VAL A 93 -3.89 -1.51 13.83
N PRO A 94 -5.10 -1.04 13.49
CA PRO A 94 -5.54 0.30 13.87
C PRO A 94 -5.62 0.39 15.39
N GLN A 95 -4.91 1.35 15.99
CA GLN A 95 -5.06 1.61 17.43
C GLN A 95 -6.47 2.13 17.70
N MET A 96 -7.29 1.32 18.36
CA MET A 96 -8.55 1.78 18.88
C MET A 96 -8.31 2.65 20.10
N ASN A 97 -8.77 3.90 20.02
CA ASN A 97 -9.09 4.64 21.23
C ASN A 97 -10.17 3.85 21.97
N LYS A 98 -9.77 2.97 22.91
CA LYS A 98 -10.69 2.39 23.89
C LYS A 98 -11.32 3.58 24.59
N ARG A 99 -12.58 3.88 24.26
CA ARG A 99 -13.36 4.82 25.08
C ARG A 99 -13.45 4.17 26.45
N ILE A 100 -12.59 4.58 27.38
CA ILE A 100 -12.70 4.19 28.78
C ILE A 100 -14.07 4.70 29.22
N ARG A 101 -15.05 3.81 29.32
CA ARG A 101 -16.32 4.10 29.97
C ARG A 101 -16.04 4.09 31.46
N VAL A 102 -15.70 5.25 32.02
CA VAL A 102 -15.66 5.42 33.48
C VAL A 102 -17.10 5.34 33.96
N ALA A 103 -17.45 4.28 34.71
CA ALA A 103 -18.75 4.18 35.36
C ALA A 103 -18.89 5.35 36.35
N GLY A 104 -19.96 6.15 36.21
CA GLY A 104 -20.35 7.17 37.19
C GLY A 104 -19.83 8.60 37.00
N GLY A 105 -19.15 8.96 35.90
CA GLY A 105 -18.61 10.31 35.70
C GLY A 105 -19.60 11.31 35.06
N ARG A 106 -20.04 12.33 35.81
CA ARG A 106 -20.79 13.50 35.31
C ARG A 106 -20.10 14.11 34.09
N LYS A 107 -20.83 14.30 32.98
CA LYS A 107 -20.33 14.92 31.73
C LYS A 107 -19.61 16.24 32.04
N ARG A 108 -18.28 16.24 32.00
CA ARG A 108 -17.46 17.46 31.94
C ARG A 108 -17.07 17.71 30.49
N LYS A 109 -17.28 18.94 30.02
CA LYS A 109 -16.81 19.45 28.73
C LYS A 109 -15.28 19.47 28.78
N VAL A 110 -14.63 18.45 28.24
CA VAL A 110 -13.17 18.42 28.09
C VAL A 110 -12.81 19.29 26.88
N THR A 111 -12.47 20.56 27.13
CA THR A 111 -11.72 21.41 26.20
C THR A 111 -10.26 20.99 26.24
N ASN A 112 -9.98 19.83 25.65
CA ASN A 112 -8.66 19.49 25.17
C ASN A 112 -8.87 18.46 24.07
N SER A 113 -9.08 18.97 22.86
CA SER A 113 -9.17 18.17 21.65
C SER A 113 -7.81 17.51 21.41
N ARG A 114 -7.54 16.40 22.11
CA ARG A 114 -6.50 15.47 21.68
C ARG A 114 -6.85 15.12 20.23
N LYS A 115 -6.00 15.57 19.30
CA LYS A 115 -6.12 15.28 17.87
C LYS A 115 -6.41 13.78 17.76
N THR A 116 -7.53 13.44 17.14
CA THR A 116 -7.83 12.07 16.75
C THR A 116 -6.61 11.57 15.98
N GLU A 117 -5.87 10.61 16.55
CA GLU A 117 -4.74 10.02 15.83
C GLU A 117 -5.24 9.50 14.47
N LYS A 118 -4.48 9.80 13.42
CA LYS A 118 -4.86 9.45 12.05
C LYS A 118 -4.98 7.92 11.97
N LYS A 119 -6.15 7.44 11.54
CA LYS A 119 -6.35 6.02 11.19
C LYS A 119 -5.59 5.75 9.88
N GLY A 120 -4.67 4.80 9.89
CA GLY A 120 -3.91 4.36 8.70
C GLY A 120 -2.40 4.48 8.84
N THR A 121 -1.68 4.09 7.79
CA THR A 121 -0.22 4.20 7.70
C THR A 121 0.18 5.66 7.60
N THR A 122 1.15 6.07 8.41
CA THR A 122 1.74 7.42 8.34
C THR A 122 3.04 7.36 7.55
N ILE A 123 3.50 8.49 7.02
CA ILE A 123 4.81 8.57 6.34
C ILE A 123 5.92 7.99 7.23
N GLY A 124 5.91 8.30 8.53
CA GLY A 124 6.90 7.74 9.48
C GLY A 124 6.82 6.22 9.65
N HIS A 125 5.62 5.63 9.58
CA HIS A 125 5.47 4.17 9.59
C HIS A 125 6.04 3.54 8.32
N TYR A 126 5.76 4.15 7.16
CA TYR A 126 6.29 3.70 5.88
C TYR A 126 7.82 3.79 5.82
N LEU A 127 8.41 4.92 6.23
CA LEU A 127 9.86 5.08 6.31
C LEU A 127 10.51 4.05 7.23
N LYS A 128 9.90 3.77 8.39
CA LYS A 128 10.40 2.71 9.29
C LYS A 128 10.38 1.33 8.63
N PHE A 129 9.33 1.03 7.87
CA PHE A 129 9.25 -0.22 7.10
C PHE A 129 10.34 -0.28 6.03
N LEU A 130 10.55 0.81 5.27
CA LEU A 130 11.61 0.90 4.28
C LEU A 130 13.00 0.69 4.86
N VAL A 131 13.32 1.35 5.99
CA VAL A 131 14.58 1.13 6.71
C VAL A 131 14.76 -0.35 7.05
N GLY A 132 13.73 -0.98 7.63
CA GLY A 132 13.78 -2.39 7.97
C GLY A 132 13.93 -3.31 6.76
N THR A 133 13.35 -2.94 5.62
CA THR A 133 13.50 -3.67 4.35
C THR A 133 14.93 -3.54 3.83
N LEU A 134 15.50 -2.34 3.82
CA LEU A 134 16.90 -2.12 3.43
C LEU A 134 17.86 -2.88 4.38
N ASP A 135 17.59 -2.87 5.69
CA ASP A 135 18.37 -3.67 6.66
C ASP A 135 18.32 -5.18 6.38
N GLN A 136 17.23 -5.70 5.80
CA GLN A 136 17.20 -7.09 5.34
C GLN A 136 18.02 -7.26 4.07
N LEU A 137 17.87 -6.37 3.08
CA LEU A 137 18.62 -6.44 1.82
C LEU A 137 20.14 -6.36 2.06
N ASP A 138 20.59 -5.55 3.01
CA ASP A 138 22.01 -5.41 3.37
C ASP A 138 22.63 -6.74 3.86
N LYS A 139 21.83 -7.71 4.33
CA LYS A 139 22.29 -9.04 4.75
C LYS A 139 22.52 -10.00 3.60
N TYR A 140 21.99 -9.68 2.42
CA TYR A 140 21.97 -10.55 1.24
C TYR A 140 22.67 -9.83 0.08
N PRO A 141 24.01 -9.95 -0.05
CA PRO A 141 24.77 -9.29 -1.11
C PRO A 141 24.27 -9.59 -2.52
N GLU A 142 23.64 -10.75 -2.73
CA GLU A 142 23.01 -11.16 -3.98
C GLU A 142 21.80 -10.30 -4.38
N LEU A 143 21.17 -9.62 -3.42
CA LEU A 143 20.06 -8.69 -3.66
C LEU A 143 20.53 -7.24 -3.84
N LYS A 144 21.85 -7.00 -3.77
CA LYS A 144 22.43 -5.66 -3.94
C LYS A 144 22.26 -5.21 -5.40
N GLY A 145 21.89 -3.94 -5.57
CA GLY A 145 21.66 -3.34 -6.89
C GLY A 145 20.31 -3.69 -7.51
N PHE A 146 19.41 -4.34 -6.74
CA PHE A 146 18.05 -4.57 -7.19
C PHE A 146 17.26 -3.26 -7.20
N TYR A 147 16.31 -3.18 -8.12
CA TYR A 147 15.39 -2.07 -8.28
C TYR A 147 14.28 -2.11 -7.23
N LEU A 148 14.10 -1.03 -6.47
CA LEU A 148 12.94 -0.87 -5.61
C LEU A 148 11.77 -0.32 -6.43
N VAL A 149 10.66 -1.05 -6.41
CA VAL A 149 9.46 -0.74 -7.19
C VAL A 149 8.30 -0.44 -6.24
N MET A 150 7.79 0.80 -6.29
CA MET A 150 6.75 1.32 -5.39
C MET A 150 5.72 2.11 -6.20
N ASP A 151 4.45 2.16 -5.75
CA ASP A 151 3.44 3.04 -6.34
C ASP A 151 3.70 4.52 -6.02
N ASN A 152 3.11 5.44 -6.80
CA ASN A 152 3.17 6.87 -6.52
C ASN A 152 2.03 7.29 -5.58
N ALA A 153 2.10 6.83 -4.33
CA ALA A 153 1.17 7.23 -3.28
C ALA A 153 1.65 8.52 -2.58
N PRO A 154 0.75 9.40 -2.10
CA PRO A 154 1.12 10.61 -1.35
C PRO A 154 1.92 10.34 -0.07
N ILE A 155 1.87 9.10 0.46
CA ILE A 155 2.65 8.66 1.61
C ILE A 155 4.12 8.36 1.24
N HIS A 156 4.42 8.26 -0.06
CA HIS A 156 5.76 8.03 -0.60
C HIS A 156 6.40 9.38 -0.94
N ASN A 157 6.69 10.19 0.09
CA ASN A 157 7.39 11.46 -0.11
C ASN A 157 8.78 11.21 -0.70
N HIS A 158 9.01 11.74 -1.91
CA HIS A 158 10.19 11.49 -2.71
C HIS A 158 11.49 11.87 -1.99
N GLU A 159 11.55 13.05 -1.39
CA GLU A 159 12.78 13.59 -0.79
C GLU A 159 13.29 12.73 0.39
N ASP A 160 12.39 12.31 1.28
CA ASP A 160 12.75 11.49 2.43
C ASP A 160 13.23 10.09 1.99
N ILE A 161 12.58 9.51 0.96
CA ILE A 161 12.92 8.18 0.43
C ILE A 161 14.26 8.23 -0.32
N GLU A 162 14.47 9.23 -1.17
CA GLU A 162 15.73 9.43 -1.90
C GLU A 162 16.90 9.63 -0.96
N ARG A 163 16.73 10.45 0.07
CA ARG A 163 17.76 10.67 1.08
C ARG A 163 18.12 9.38 1.80
N LEU A 164 17.12 8.60 2.20
CA LEU A 164 17.30 7.36 2.95
C LEU A 164 18.09 6.31 2.16
N ILE A 165 17.87 6.26 0.85
CA ILE A 165 18.59 5.39 -0.07
C ILE A 165 20.01 5.89 -0.34
N THR A 166 20.17 7.19 -0.57
CA THR A 166 21.47 7.82 -0.84
C THR A 166 22.41 7.70 0.37
N ASP A 167 21.90 7.91 1.59
CA ASP A 167 22.66 7.82 2.84
C ASP A 167 23.19 6.40 3.12
N ARG A 168 22.61 5.36 2.52
CA ARG A 168 23.01 3.95 2.70
C ARG A 168 24.15 3.49 1.78
N GLY A 169 24.56 4.31 0.81
CA GLY A 169 25.64 3.97 -0.14
C GLY A 169 25.30 2.76 -1.04
N THR A 170 24.02 2.43 -1.14
CA THR A 170 23.49 1.34 -1.96
C THR A 170 22.94 1.94 -3.24
N ASP A 171 23.37 1.44 -4.41
CA ASP A 171 22.81 1.81 -5.72
C ASP A 171 21.39 1.21 -5.86
N VAL A 172 20.48 1.71 -5.05
CA VAL A 172 19.08 1.31 -5.06
C VAL A 172 18.37 2.30 -5.95
N TYR A 173 18.04 1.83 -7.15
CA TYR A 173 17.30 2.63 -8.11
C TYR A 173 15.82 2.61 -7.70
N ASN A 174 15.32 3.79 -7.31
CA ASN A 174 13.91 4.03 -7.04
C ASN A 174 13.13 4.13 -8.34
N PHE A 175 12.13 3.28 -8.51
CA PHE A 175 11.10 3.51 -9.50
C PHE A 175 9.79 3.88 -8.83
N HIS A 176 9.47 5.17 -8.95
CA HIS A 176 8.12 5.68 -8.77
C HIS A 176 7.26 5.21 -9.95
N LEU A 177 6.42 4.21 -9.70
CA LEU A 177 5.42 3.78 -10.67
C LEU A 177 4.39 4.91 -10.86
N ILE A 178 4.25 5.35 -12.10
CA ILE A 178 3.23 6.31 -12.51
C ILE A 178 1.85 5.68 -12.26
N HIS A 179 1.03 6.36 -11.46
CA HIS A 179 -0.40 6.14 -11.22
C HIS A 179 -0.99 4.84 -11.83
N LEU A 180 -0.82 3.71 -11.14
CA LEU A 180 -1.50 2.46 -11.49
C LEU A 180 -2.95 2.38 -10.98
N ASN A 181 -3.50 3.47 -10.43
CA ASN A 181 -4.87 3.56 -9.94
C ASN A 181 -5.68 4.67 -10.63
#